data_AF-A0A523S6F2-F1
#
_entry.id   AF-A0A523S6F2-F1
#
_cell.length_a   1.000
_cell.length_b   1.000
_cell.length_c   1.000
_cell.angle_alpha   90.00
_cell.angle_beta   90.00
_cell.angle_gamma   90.00
#
_symmetry.space_group_name_H-M   'P 1'
#
loop_
_entity.id
_entity.type
_entity.pdbx_description
1 polymer ?
#
loop_
_entity_poly.entity_id
_entity_poly.type
_entity_poly.pdbx_seq_one_letter_code
_entity_poly.pdbx_strand_id
1 'polypeptide(L)'
;MNNERESYFYVHGRQFGGAPITIDIRVEMTDGPNAGPILFDAIRGTKLALKREIGGALESISAYGFKKPPKPTTMYRAERWVEEFLLNKRRL
;
A
#
# COMPACT_ATOMS: atom_id res chain seq x y z
N MET A 1 9.51 -8.73 -23.69
CA MET A 1 10.10 -9.05 -22.37
C MET A 1 10.70 -7.78 -21.77
N ASN A 2 9.85 -6.77 -21.52
CA ASN A 2 10.24 -5.52 -20.86
C ASN A 2 9.51 -5.42 -19.51
N ASN A 3 10.06 -4.64 -18.58
CA ASN A 3 9.50 -4.36 -17.24
C ASN A 3 8.30 -3.39 -17.29
N GLU A 4 7.71 -3.19 -18.46
CA GLU A 4 6.56 -2.34 -18.68
C GLU A 4 5.28 -3.12 -18.40
N ARG A 5 4.33 -2.42 -17.81
CA ARG A 5 3.02 -2.95 -17.49
C ARG A 5 1.98 -1.95 -17.92
N GLU A 6 1.05 -2.45 -18.71
CA GLU A 6 -0.13 -1.73 -19.13
C GLU A 6 -1.36 -2.37 -18.48
N SER A 7 -2.30 -1.55 -18.02
CA SER A 7 -3.54 -2.01 -17.39
C SER A 7 -4.71 -1.16 -17.83
N TYR A 8 -5.79 -1.84 -18.22
CA TYR A 8 -7.03 -1.22 -18.65
C TYR A 8 -8.13 -1.55 -17.65
N PHE A 9 -8.82 -0.53 -17.15
CA PHE A 9 -9.97 -0.65 -16.26
C PHE A 9 -11.18 -0.04 -16.94
N TYR A 10 -12.25 -0.83 -17.05
CA TYR A 10 -13.55 -0.39 -17.53
C TYR A 10 -14.53 -0.44 -16.36
N VAL A 11 -15.06 0.70 -15.97
CA VAL A 11 -16.01 0.82 -14.85
C VAL A 11 -17.33 1.34 -15.38
N HIS A 12 -18.40 0.58 -15.19
CA HIS A 12 -19.75 0.98 -15.55
C HIS A 12 -20.65 0.99 -14.31
N GLY A 13 -21.48 2.02 -14.17
CA GLY A 13 -22.31 2.23 -13.00
C GLY A 13 -23.48 3.17 -13.26
N ARG A 14 -24.12 3.62 -12.18
CA ARG A 14 -25.26 4.55 -12.22
C ARG A 14 -25.09 5.65 -11.19
N GLN A 15 -25.49 6.87 -11.56
CA GLN A 15 -25.49 8.07 -10.72
C GLN A 15 -26.90 8.33 -10.15
N PHE A 16 -27.08 9.51 -9.53
CA PHE A 16 -28.36 9.99 -9.05
C PHE A 16 -29.45 9.90 -10.14
N GLY A 17 -30.64 9.44 -9.78
CA GLY A 17 -31.73 9.22 -10.73
C GLY A 17 -31.52 8.05 -11.70
N GLY A 18 -30.51 7.20 -11.50
CA GLY A 18 -30.26 6.04 -12.34
C GLY A 18 -29.55 6.35 -13.66
N ALA A 19 -29.07 7.58 -13.87
CA ALA A 19 -28.31 7.97 -15.05
C ALA A 19 -27.02 7.12 -15.18
N PRO A 20 -26.73 6.52 -16.34
CA PRO A 20 -25.55 5.67 -16.50
C PRO A 20 -24.26 6.50 -16.43
N ILE A 21 -23.20 5.90 -15.88
CA ILE A 21 -21.83 6.42 -15.94
C ILE A 21 -20.90 5.31 -16.41
N THR A 22 -19.94 5.68 -17.25
CA THR A 22 -18.85 4.81 -17.72
C THR A 22 -17.52 5.54 -17.51
N ILE A 23 -16.51 4.82 -17.03
CA ILE A 23 -15.15 5.32 -16.82
C ILE A 23 -14.17 4.32 -17.42
N ASP A 24 -13.33 4.82 -18.33
CA ASP A 24 -12.26 4.07 -18.96
C ASP A 24 -10.92 4.59 -18.44
N ILE A 25 -10.08 3.70 -17.92
CA ILE A 25 -8.77 4.05 -17.34
C ILE A 25 -7.71 3.19 -17.99
N ARG A 26 -6.68 3.81 -18.55
CA ARG A 26 -5.45 3.16 -19.01
C ARG A 26 -4.29 3.60 -18.12
N VAL A 27 -3.54 2.64 -17.60
CA VAL A 27 -2.36 2.88 -16.77
C VAL A 27 -1.17 2.21 -17.43
N GLU A 28 -0.17 3.00 -17.77
CA GLU A 28 1.13 2.54 -18.25
C GLU A 28 2.18 2.83 -17.19
N MET A 29 2.93 1.82 -16.78
CA MET A 29 3.94 1.96 -15.73
C MET A 29 5.07 0.94 -15.90
N THR A 30 6.19 1.20 -15.24
CA THR A 30 7.29 0.24 -15.12
C THR A 30 7.19 -0.49 -13.77
N ASP A 31 7.00 -1.81 -13.78
CA ASP A 31 6.59 -2.60 -12.59
C ASP A 31 7.68 -2.62 -11.50
N GLY A 32 8.95 -2.82 -11.90
CA GLY A 32 10.08 -2.83 -10.95
C GLY A 32 10.21 -1.53 -10.13
N PRO A 33 10.31 -0.34 -10.77
CA PRO A 33 10.31 0.94 -10.08
C PRO A 33 9.08 1.19 -9.21
N ASN A 34 7.91 0.65 -9.57
CA ASN A 34 6.68 0.81 -8.80
C ASN A 34 6.76 0.11 -7.43
N ALA A 35 7.41 -1.05 -7.35
CA ALA A 35 7.59 -1.80 -6.10
C ALA A 35 8.77 -1.30 -5.24
N GLY A 36 9.73 -0.60 -5.85
CA GLY A 36 10.98 -0.16 -5.21
C GLY A 36 10.78 0.66 -3.92
N PRO A 37 9.97 1.74 -3.93
CA PRO A 37 9.75 2.57 -2.74
C PRO A 37 9.16 1.79 -1.57
N ILE A 38 8.16 0.93 -1.83
CA ILE A 38 7.52 0.11 -0.81
C ILE A 38 8.52 -0.87 -0.19
N LEU A 39 9.36 -1.51 -1.01
CA LEU A 39 10.42 -2.38 -0.51
C LEU A 39 11.43 -1.62 0.36
N PHE A 40 11.83 -0.42 -0.06
CA PHE A 40 12.78 0.41 0.69
C PHE A 40 12.23 0.79 2.06
N ASP A 41 10.96 1.19 2.14
CA ASP A 41 10.32 1.52 3.41
C ASP A 41 10.13 0.29 4.30
N ALA A 42 9.83 -0.89 3.74
CA ALA A 42 9.77 -2.13 4.50
C ALA A 42 11.13 -2.50 5.14
N ILE A 43 12.23 -2.34 4.39
CA ILE A 43 13.59 -2.57 4.90
C ILE A 43 13.90 -1.59 6.04
N ARG A 44 13.60 -0.31 5.86
CA ARG A 44 13.86 0.74 6.87
C ARG A 44 13.02 0.54 8.13
N GLY A 45 11.74 0.23 7.98
CA GLY A 45 10.84 -0.10 9.08
C GLY A 45 11.32 -1.32 9.87
N THR A 46 11.78 -2.36 9.16
CA THR A 46 12.39 -3.55 9.79
C THR A 46 13.67 -3.20 10.55
N LYS A 47 14.56 -2.38 9.97
CA LYS A 47 15.77 -1.93 10.65
C LYS A 47 15.46 -1.13 11.92
N LEU A 48 14.41 -0.31 11.90
CA LEU A 48 13.95 0.43 13.07
C LEU A 48 13.39 -0.51 14.14
N ALA A 49 12.58 -1.51 13.76
CA ALA A 49 12.06 -2.51 14.69
C ALA A 49 13.19 -3.29 15.38
N LEU A 50 14.22 -3.70 14.62
CA LEU A 50 15.42 -4.35 15.16
C LEU A 50 16.13 -3.48 16.21
N LYS A 51 16.27 -2.16 15.94
CA LYS A 51 16.85 -1.21 16.91
C LYS A 51 16.02 -1.04 18.18
N ARG A 52 14.71 -1.32 18.09
CA ARG A 52 13.77 -1.23 19.22
C ARG A 52 13.51 -2.60 19.88
N GLU A 53 14.23 -3.64 19.47
CA GLU A 53 14.04 -5.01 19.95
C GLU A 53 12.60 -5.52 19.78
N ILE A 54 11.95 -5.10 18.69
CA ILE A 54 10.58 -5.50 18.35
C ILE A 54 10.65 -6.67 17.37
N GLY A 55 10.15 -7.83 17.82
CA GLY A 55 9.99 -9.02 16.99
C GLY A 55 8.54 -9.22 16.54
N GLY A 56 8.32 -10.22 15.70
CA GLY A 56 7.01 -10.54 15.12
C GLY A 56 6.71 -9.74 13.86
N ALA A 57 5.45 -9.81 13.40
CA ALA A 57 5.04 -9.11 12.20
C ALA A 57 4.79 -7.62 12.49
N LEU A 58 5.46 -6.74 11.74
CA LEU A 58 5.28 -5.30 11.85
C LEU A 58 3.95 -4.90 11.22
N GLU A 59 2.86 -4.91 11.99
CA GLU A 59 1.50 -4.64 11.51
C GLU A 59 1.42 -3.32 10.73
N SER A 60 2.09 -2.27 11.22
CA SER A 60 2.06 -0.92 10.62
C SER A 60 2.68 -0.91 9.23
N ILE A 61 3.88 -1.45 9.10
CA ILE A 61 4.61 -1.55 7.83
C ILE A 61 3.91 -2.53 6.89
N SER A 62 3.43 -3.64 7.44
CA SER A 62 2.77 -4.70 6.67
C SER A 62 1.46 -4.20 6.04
N ALA A 63 0.63 -3.52 6.84
CA ALA A 63 -0.64 -2.97 6.40
C ALA A 63 -0.50 -1.93 5.28
N TYR A 64 0.60 -1.18 5.27
CA TYR A 64 0.87 -0.17 4.26
C TYR A 64 1.47 -0.75 2.97
N GLY A 65 2.43 -1.67 3.11
CA GLY A 65 3.24 -2.14 1.98
C GLY A 65 2.78 -3.43 1.29
N PHE A 66 1.86 -4.20 1.88
CA PHE A 66 1.57 -5.56 1.41
C PHE A 66 0.08 -5.79 1.17
N LYS A 67 -0.23 -6.53 0.10
CA LYS A 67 -1.61 -6.85 -0.32
C LYS A 67 -2.38 -7.71 0.69
N LYS A 68 -1.68 -8.53 1.49
CA LYS A 68 -2.26 -9.42 2.49
C LYS A 68 -1.50 -9.28 3.82
N PRO A 69 -1.73 -8.17 4.55
CA PRO A 69 -1.09 -7.96 5.83
C PRO A 69 -1.69 -8.87 6.91
N PRO A 70 -0.95 -9.16 8.00
CA PRO A 70 -1.49 -9.89 9.15
C PRO A 70 -2.72 -9.24 9.76
N LYS A 71 -2.77 -7.90 9.74
CA LYS A 71 -3.90 -7.09 10.19
C LYS A 71 -4.37 -6.16 9.07
N PRO A 72 -5.43 -6.54 8.34
CA PRO A 72 -6.00 -5.70 7.28
C PRO A 72 -6.58 -4.40 7.84
N THR A 73 -6.45 -3.32 7.08
CA THR A 73 -7.03 -2.01 7.38
C THR A 73 -7.14 -1.20 6.09
N THR A 74 -7.73 0.00 6.17
CA THR A 74 -7.79 0.92 5.02
C THR A 74 -6.44 1.61 4.80
N MET A 75 -6.13 2.01 3.57
CA MET A 75 -4.87 2.71 3.24
C MET A 75 -4.63 3.92 4.13
N TYR A 76 -5.66 4.76 4.33
CA TYR A 76 -5.61 5.92 5.24
C TYR A 76 -5.19 5.54 6.67
N ARG A 77 -5.72 4.43 7.20
CA ARG A 77 -5.34 3.98 8.56
C ARG A 77 -3.94 3.38 8.58
N ALA A 78 -3.53 2.68 7.51
CA ALA A 78 -2.19 2.11 7.39
C ALA A 78 -1.11 3.20 7.39
N GLU A 79 -1.32 4.28 6.63
CA GLU A 79 -0.43 5.45 6.63
C GLU A 79 -0.24 6.04 8.04
N ARG A 80 -1.35 6.21 8.78
CA ARG A 80 -1.31 6.68 10.16
C ARG A 80 -0.58 5.73 11.10
N TRP A 81 -0.74 4.41 10.92
CA TRP A 81 0.01 3.43 11.72
C TRP A 81 1.50 3.51 11.47
N VAL A 82 1.92 3.73 10.21
CA VAL A 82 3.34 3.95 9.88
C VAL A 82 3.85 5.22 10.57
N GLU A 83 3.12 6.34 10.51
CA GLU A 83 3.50 7.57 11.24
C GLU A 83 3.64 7.34 12.75
N GLU A 84 2.67 6.68 13.37
CA GLU A 84 2.69 6.34 14.80
C GLU A 84 3.86 5.41 15.15
N PHE A 85 4.15 4.44 14.28
CA PHE A 85 5.30 3.56 14.43
C PHE A 85 6.60 4.36 14.36
N LEU A 86 6.78 5.24 13.38
CA LEU A 86 7.96 6.09 13.26
C LEU A 86 8.14 6.99 14.50
N LEU A 87 7.06 7.59 15.00
CA LEU A 87 7.04 8.44 16.20
C LEU A 87 7.08 7.67 17.53
N ASN A 88 7.23 6.34 17.49
CA ASN A 88 7.26 5.47 18.67
C ASN A 88 5.99 5.54 19.54
N LYS A 89 4.85 5.93 18.96
CA LYS A 89 3.51 5.92 19.59
C LYS A 89 2.82 4.58 19.43
N ARG A 90 3.31 3.73 18.53
CA ARG A 90 2.80 2.40 18.23
C ARG A 90 3.95 1.40 18.12
N ARG A 91 3.79 0.23 18.75
CA ARG A 91 4.83 -0.79 18.82
C ARG A 91 4.89 -1.71 17.58
N LEU A 92 3.75 -2.15 17.06
CA LEU A 92 3.65 -3.06 15.90
C LEU A 92 2.92 -2.41 14.73
#